data_AF-A0A6P0NR97-F1
#
_entry.id   AF-A0A6P0NR97-F1
#
_cell.length_a   1.000
_cell.length_b   1.000
_cell.length_c   1.000
_cell.angle_alpha   90.00
_cell.angle_beta   90.00
_cell.angle_gamma   90.00
#
_symmetry.space_group_name_H-M   'P 1'
#
loop_
_entity.id
_entity.type
_entity.pdbx_description
1 polymer ?
#
loop_
_entity_poly.entity_id
_entity_poly.type
_entity_poly.pdbx_seq_one_letter_code
_entity_poly.pdbx_strand_id
1 'polypeptide(L)' 'MPRKLTIQPHLTLEELEMGYRQAISAITRTHYQVIWLLSRGKTTAEVAEVTGFGLKSCFT' A
#
# COMPACT_ATOMS: atom_id res chain seq x y z
N MET A 1 8.45 11.01 28.72
CA MET A 1 7.56 9.83 28.61
C MET A 1 7.80 9.17 27.25
N PRO A 2 8.27 7.93 27.17
CA PRO A 2 8.46 7.24 25.89
C PRO A 2 7.10 6.94 25.26
N ARG A 3 6.89 7.41 24.03
CA ARG A 3 5.66 7.17 23.27
C ARG A 3 5.65 5.70 22.86
N LYS A 4 4.81 4.87 23.50
CA LYS A 4 4.65 3.46 23.13
C LYS A 4 4.05 3.39 21.72
N LEU A 5 4.88 3.10 20.73
CA LEU A 5 4.43 2.73 19.40
C LEU A 5 3.73 1.37 19.52
N THR A 6 2.40 1.39 19.51
CA THR A 6 1.60 0.18 19.56
C THR A 6 1.40 -0.26 18.11
N ILE A 7 1.99 -1.39 17.74
CA ILE A 7 1.76 -1.99 16.42
C ILE A 7 0.31 -2.46 16.42
N GLN A 8 -0.53 -1.86 15.57
CA GLN A 8 -1.91 -2.31 15.42
C GLN A 8 -1.93 -3.74 14.87
N PRO A 9 -2.89 -4.57 15.27
CA PRO A 9 -3.12 -5.88 14.65
C PRO A 9 -3.20 -5.71 13.14
N HIS A 10 -2.66 -6.68 12.42
CA HIS A 10 -2.57 -6.67 10.96
C HIS A 10 -3.98 -6.39 10.40
N LEU A 11 -4.14 -5.26 9.68
CA LEU A 11 -5.39 -5.01 8.98
C LEU A 11 -5.66 -6.18 8.04
N THR A 12 -6.88 -6.68 8.09
CA THR A 12 -7.36 -7.71 7.18
C THR A 12 -7.37 -7.16 5.75
N LEU A 13 -7.35 -8.06 4.76
CA LEU A 13 -7.41 -7.70 3.34
C LEU A 13 -8.66 -6.84 3.03
N GLU A 14 -9.77 -7.10 3.73
CA GLU A 14 -11.04 -6.40 3.57
C GLU A 14 -10.97 -4.96 4.09
N GLU A 15 -10.32 -4.73 5.23
CA GLU A 15 -10.13 -3.38 5.76
C GLU A 15 -9.17 -2.55 4.91
N LEU A 16 -8.16 -3.19 4.30
CA LEU A 16 -7.26 -2.54 3.35
C LEU A 16 -8.01 -2.14 2.06
N GLU A 17 -8.88 -3.02 1.55
CA GLU A 17 -9.72 -2.70 0.39
C GLU A 17 -10.70 -1.57 0.70
N MET A 18 -11.33 -1.59 1.88
CA MET A 18 -12.22 -0.53 2.31
C MET A 18 -11.48 0.80 2.45
N GLY A 19 -10.27 0.79 3.03
CA GLY A 19 -9.41 1.97 3.12
C GLY A 19 -8.99 2.50 1.76
N TYR A 20 -8.69 1.61 0.80
CA TYR A 20 -8.43 1.99 -0.60
C TYR A 20 -9.64 2.69 -1.25
N ARG A 21 -10.84 2.15 -1.04
CA ARG A 21 -12.09 2.70 -1.62
C ARG A 21 -12.49 4.03 -0.97
N GLN A 22 -12.24 4.21 0.32
CA GLN A 22 -12.58 5.42 1.07
C GLN A 22 -11.50 6.51 0.98
N ALA A 23 -10.30 6.18 0.51
CA ALA A 23 -9.20 7.14 0.41
C ALA A 23 -9.51 8.25 -0.61
N ILE A 24 -9.62 9.48 -0.12
CA ILE A 24 -9.82 10.68 -0.94
C ILE A 24 -8.51 11.16 -1.56
N SER A 25 -7.40 11.02 -0.82
CA SER A 25 -6.07 11.42 -1.28
C SER A 25 -5.45 10.34 -2.16
N ALA A 26 -4.90 10.75 -3.31
CA ALA A 26 -4.16 9.88 -4.22
C ALA A 26 -2.98 9.16 -3.53
N ILE A 27 -2.36 9.83 -2.55
CA ILE A 27 -1.24 9.28 -1.78
C ILE A 27 -1.74 8.15 -0.87
N THR A 28 -2.79 8.43 -0.09
CA THR A 28 -3.40 7.45 0.81
C THR A 28 -3.90 6.23 0.03
N ARG A 29 -4.54 6.45 -1.12
CA ARG A 29 -5.00 5.40 -2.03
C ARG A 29 -3.84 4.52 -2.51
N THR A 30 -2.72 5.12 -2.90
CA THR A 30 -1.51 4.38 -3.29
C THR A 30 -0.98 3.52 -2.14
N HIS A 31 -0.88 4.08 -0.93
CA HIS A 31 -0.41 3.33 0.23
C HIS A 31 -1.28 2.11 0.51
N TYR A 32 -2.60 2.27 0.51
CA TYR A 32 -3.52 1.13 0.67
C TYR A 32 -3.36 0.12 -0.47
N GLN A 33 -3.20 0.56 -1.71
CA GLN A 33 -3.00 -0.32 -2.86
C GLN A 33 -1.71 -1.15 -2.74
N VAL A 34 -0.60 -0.52 -2.35
CA VAL A 34 0.70 -1.18 -2.14
C VAL A 34 0.60 -2.21 -1.02
N ILE A 35 0.05 -1.83 0.13
CA ILE A 35 -0.10 -2.72 1.29
C ILE A 35 -1.03 -3.89 0.94
N TRP A 36 -2.13 -3.64 0.23
CA TRP A 36 -3.06 -4.68 -0.20
C TRP A 36 -2.43 -5.68 -1.16
N LEU A 37 -1.61 -5.23 -2.11
CA LEU A 37 -0.90 -6.12 -3.03
C LEU A 37 0.15 -6.96 -2.29
N LEU A 38 0.93 -6.35 -1.39
CA LEU A 38 1.90 -7.06 -0.55
C LEU A 38 1.23 -8.10 0.36
N SER A 39 0.08 -7.76 0.97
CA SER A 39 -0.69 -8.68 1.80
C SER A 39 -1.27 -9.87 1.01
N ARG A 40 -1.41 -9.76 -0.32
CA ARG A 40 -1.77 -10.87 -1.20
C ARG A 40 -0.57 -11.74 -1.63
N GLY A 41 0.62 -11.46 -1.09
CA GLY A 41 1.85 -12.18 -1.41
C GLY A 41 2.51 -11.75 -2.71
N LYS A 42 2.12 -10.59 -3.28
CA LYS A 42 2.78 -10.04 -4.46
C LYS A 42 4.17 -9.53 -4.10
N THR A 43 5.11 -9.73 -5.02
CA THR A 43 6.46 -9.19 -4.88
C THR A 43 6.47 -7.69 -5.13
N THR A 44 7.45 -6.99 -4.58
CA THR A 44 7.60 -5.54 -4.77
C THR A 44 7.71 -5.14 -6.24
N ALA A 45 8.26 -6.00 -7.10
CA ALA A 45 8.31 -5.78 -8.54
C ALA A 45 6.91 -5.80 -9.19
N GLU A 46 6.08 -6.80 -8.87
CA GLU A 46 4.69 -6.86 -9.35
C GLU A 46 3.85 -5.69 -8.82
N VAL A 47 4.09 -5.29 -7.56
CA VAL A 47 3.41 -4.11 -7.00
C VAL A 47 3.81 -2.84 -7.76
N ALA A 48 5.09 -2.66 -8.08
CA ALA A 48 5.58 -1.52 -8.87
C ALA A 48 4.98 -1.46 -10.28
N GLU A 49 4.81 -2.61 -10.92
CA GLU A 49 4.17 -2.73 -12.23
C GLU A 49 2.68 -2.35 -12.18
N VAL A 50 1.95 -2.85 -11.19
CA VAL A 50 0.50 -2.61 -11.02
C VAL A 50 0.19 -1.19 -10.55
N THR A 51 1.04 -0.60 -9.73
CA THR A 51 0.85 0.76 -9.19
C THR A 51 1.50 1.85 -10.04
N GLY A 52 2.37 1.49 -10.98
CA GLY A 52 3.21 2.43 -11.71
C GLY A 52 4.26 3.14 -10.86
N PHE A 53 4.35 2.83 -9.55
CA PHE A 53 5.36 3.37 -8.65
C PHE A 53 6.68 2.63 -8.87
N GLY A 54 7.71 3.35 -9.32
CA GLY A 54 9.05 2.78 -9.49
C GLY A 54 9.31 2.12 -10.85
N LEU A 55 8.32 2.05 -11.74
CA LEU A 55 8.61 1.94 -13.17
C LEU A 55 9.28 3.25 -13.57
N LYS A 56 10.59 3.16 -13.78
CA LYS A 56 11.46 4.26 -14.16
C LYS A 56 10.90 4.94 -15.42
N SER A 57 10.11 5.99 -15.24
CA SER A 57 9.84 6.98 -16.27
C SER A 57 11.10 7.84 -16.42
N CYS A 58 12.17 7.26 -16.95
CA CYS A 58 13.37 7.92 -17.46
C CYS A 58 14.41 6.83 -17.73
N PHE A 59 14.44 6.31 -18.95
CA PHE A 59 15.63 6.09 -19.77
C PHE A 59 15.22 5.28 -21.01
N THR A 60 14.72 5.97 -22.04
CA THR A 60 15.06 5.71 -23.44
C THR A 60 14.97 7.06 -24.15
#